data_AF-A0A359H8X3-F1
#
_entry.id   AF-A0A359H8X3-F1
#
_cell.length_a   1.000
_cell.length_b   1.000
_cell.length_c   1.000
_cell.angle_alpha   90.00
_cell.angle_beta   90.00
_cell.angle_gamma   90.00
#
_symmetry.space_group_name_H-M   'P 1'
#
loop_
_entity.id
_entity.type
_entity.pdbx_description
1 polymer ?
#
loop_
_entity_poly.entity_id
_entity_poly.type
_entity_poly.pdbx_seq_one_letter_code
_entity_poly.pdbx_strand_id
1 'polypeptide(L)'
;MGEALLYAAEEDAKSLGAKGIVAWGISFPFWMKASWFKKHGYRKVDRAGIQELLWKPFTEQAAPPKLVRQKKKPEAMPGKVVVTAFKNGWCPAQNLVYKRAKRAAAEFGYKMVFYEVDTFDGKAFLE
;
A
#
# COMPACT_ATOMS: atom_id res chain seq x y z
N MET A 1 13.18 11.20 18.02
CA MET A 1 12.28 11.74 16.96
C MET A 1 11.29 10.71 16.43
N GLY A 2 11.72 9.49 16.04
CA GLY A 2 10.80 8.45 15.54
C GLY A 2 9.68 8.06 16.52
N GLU A 3 10.00 7.91 17.81
CA GLU A 3 9.01 7.65 18.88
C GLU A 3 7.97 8.75 19.00
N ALA A 4 8.39 10.01 19.03
CA ALA A 4 7.49 11.16 19.13
C ALA A 4 6.53 11.24 17.93
N LEU A 5 7.02 10.96 16.72
CA LEU A 5 6.20 10.91 15.51
C LEU A 5 5.21 9.73 15.53
N LEU A 6 5.65 8.57 16.01
CA LEU A 6 4.78 7.40 16.15
C LEU A 6 3.65 7.69 17.16
N TYR A 7 4.00 8.26 18.32
CA TYR A 7 3.02 8.65 19.33
C TYR A 7 2.03 9.69 18.79
N ALA A 8 2.51 10.73 18.11
CA ALA A 8 1.64 11.73 17.50
C ALA A 8 0.67 11.11 16.47
N ALA A 9 1.14 10.18 15.64
CA ALA A 9 0.29 9.46 14.68
C ALA A 9 -0.74 8.54 15.38
N GLU A 10 -0.37 7.90 16.49
CA GLU A 10 -1.29 7.09 17.29
C GLU A 10 -2.39 7.94 17.93
N GLU A 11 -2.05 9.08 18.53
CA GLU A 11 -3.02 9.99 19.14
C GLU A 11 -3.94 10.63 18.12
N ASP A 12 -3.41 11.05 16.96
CA ASP A 12 -4.21 11.60 15.86
C ASP A 12 -5.24 10.56 15.37
N ALA A 13 -4.79 9.32 15.11
CA ALA A 13 -5.68 8.24 14.70
C ALA A 13 -6.76 7.92 15.75
N LYS A 14 -6.41 7.93 17.05
CA LYS A 14 -7.40 7.76 18.14
C LYS A 14 -8.41 8.90 18.15
N SER A 15 -7.96 10.15 17.99
CA SER A 15 -8.83 11.33 17.99
C SER A 15 -9.86 11.31 16.86
N LEU A 16 -9.50 10.69 15.72
CA LEU A 16 -10.38 10.44 14.58
C LEU A 16 -11.30 9.21 14.77
N GLY A 17 -11.27 8.55 15.92
CA GLY A 17 -12.12 7.41 16.24
C GLY A 17 -11.64 6.07 15.66
N ALA A 18 -10.38 5.97 15.23
CA ALA A 18 -9.83 4.69 14.77
C ALA A 18 -9.79 3.67 15.92
N LYS A 19 -10.00 2.39 15.60
CA LYS A 19 -9.95 1.28 16.58
C LYS A 19 -8.55 0.69 16.75
N GLY A 20 -7.59 1.17 15.96
CA GLY A 20 -6.20 0.74 15.93
C GLY A 20 -5.48 1.36 14.75
N ILE A 21 -4.16 1.18 14.71
CA ILE A 21 -3.30 1.71 13.65
C ILE A 21 -2.48 0.58 13.04
N VAL A 22 -2.23 0.69 11.74
CA VAL A 22 -1.39 -0.24 10.99
C VAL A 22 -0.11 0.42 10.53
N ALA A 23 0.95 -0.37 10.47
CA ALA A 23 2.22 0.01 9.87
C ALA A 23 2.74 -1.12 8.99
N TRP A 24 3.51 -0.76 7.98
CA TRP A 24 4.25 -1.71 7.16
C TRP A 24 5.68 -1.74 7.67
N GLY A 25 6.19 -2.92 8.01
CA GLY A 25 7.61 -3.10 8.31
C GLY A 25 8.22 -4.12 7.35
N ILE A 26 9.54 -4.12 7.22
CA ILE A 26 10.24 -5.22 6.57
C ILE A 26 10.83 -6.16 7.62
N SER A 27 10.85 -7.46 7.29
CA SER A 27 11.41 -8.49 8.18
C SER A 27 12.93 -8.41 8.31
N PHE A 28 13.60 -7.74 7.37
CA PHE A 28 15.05 -7.57 7.37
C PHE A 28 15.54 -6.40 8.23
N PRO A 29 16.81 -6.41 8.70
CA PRO A 29 17.31 -5.45 9.66
C PRO A 29 17.76 -4.12 9.03
N PHE A 30 17.17 -3.72 7.91
CA PHE A 30 17.37 -2.40 7.28
C PHE A 30 16.02 -1.67 7.20
N TRP A 31 16.03 -0.38 6.86
CA TRP A 31 14.89 0.52 6.56
C TRP A 31 13.47 0.03 6.93
N MET A 32 12.74 0.74 7.81
CA MET A 32 11.39 0.34 8.29
C MET A 32 11.37 -1.02 8.99
N LYS A 33 12.32 -1.27 9.91
CA LYS A 33 12.47 -2.56 10.61
C LYS A 33 11.20 -2.91 11.40
N ALA A 34 10.59 -4.07 11.10
CA ALA A 34 9.41 -4.53 11.82
C ALA A 34 9.65 -4.72 13.32
N SER A 35 10.88 -5.07 13.72
CA SER A 35 11.28 -5.21 15.13
C SER A 35 11.22 -3.90 15.91
N TRP A 36 11.39 -2.73 15.27
CA TRP A 36 11.27 -1.45 15.94
C TRP A 36 9.82 -1.18 16.36
N PHE A 37 8.85 -1.35 15.45
CA PHE A 37 7.43 -1.22 15.77
C PHE A 37 6.97 -2.24 16.83
N LYS A 38 7.48 -3.47 16.78
CA LYS A 38 7.17 -4.50 17.81
C LYS A 38 7.55 -4.07 19.22
N LYS A 39 8.68 -3.36 19.38
CA LYS A 39 9.07 -2.76 20.66
C LYS A 39 8.10 -1.67 21.16
N HIS A 40 7.27 -1.12 20.28
CA HIS A 40 6.28 -0.07 20.57
C HIS A 40 4.83 -0.59 20.68
N GLY A 41 4.67 -1.90 20.88
CA GLY A 41 3.36 -2.53 21.12
C GLY A 41 2.62 -2.94 19.84
N TYR A 42 3.26 -2.88 18.68
CA TYR A 42 2.69 -3.45 17.46
C TYR A 42 2.89 -4.96 17.42
N ARG A 43 1.87 -5.69 16.96
CA ARG A 43 1.96 -7.12 16.67
C ARG A 43 1.86 -7.39 15.18
N LYS A 44 2.57 -8.41 14.70
CA LYS A 44 2.43 -8.87 13.32
C LYS A 44 1.07 -9.57 13.17
N VAL A 45 0.28 -9.14 12.20
CA VAL A 45 -1.03 -9.72 11.87
C VAL A 45 -1.08 -10.37 10.49
N ASP A 46 -0.20 -9.95 9.58
CA ASP A 46 -0.10 -10.54 8.26
C ASP A 46 1.30 -10.33 7.65
N ARG A 47 1.59 -11.00 6.52
CA ARG A 47 2.88 -10.92 5.82
C ARG A 47 2.73 -11.17 4.31
N ALA A 48 3.45 -10.43 3.48
CA ALA A 48 3.61 -10.68 2.04
C ALA A 48 5.10 -10.65 1.68
N GLY A 49 5.70 -11.81 1.41
CA GLY A 49 7.14 -11.90 1.13
C GLY A 49 7.97 -11.33 2.28
N ILE A 50 8.66 -10.21 2.08
CA ILE A 50 9.48 -9.54 3.10
C ILE A 50 8.73 -8.44 3.88
N GLN A 51 7.52 -8.08 3.45
CA GLN A 51 6.70 -7.05 4.06
C GLN A 51 5.82 -7.67 5.16
N GLU A 52 5.87 -7.11 6.36
CA GLU A 52 5.02 -7.48 7.50
C GLU A 52 3.97 -6.39 7.72
N LEU A 53 2.71 -6.81 7.86
CA LEU A 53 1.63 -5.97 8.35
C LEU A 53 1.65 -6.00 9.87
N LEU A 54 1.91 -4.84 10.46
CA LEU A 54 2.01 -4.63 11.89
C LEU A 54 0.80 -3.83 12.34
N TRP A 55 0.25 -4.19 13.49
CA TRP A 55 -0.99 -3.60 13.98
C TRP A 55 -0.92 -3.40 15.49
N LYS A 56 -1.39 -2.23 15.93
CA LYS A 56 -1.57 -1.89 17.35
C LYS A 56 -3.05 -1.52 17.55
N PRO A 57 -3.85 -2.38 18.20
CA PRO A 57 -5.23 -2.02 18.54
C PRO A 57 -5.25 -0.90 19.58
N PHE A 58 -6.25 -0.02 19.49
CA PHE A 58 -6.56 0.96 20.53
C PHE A 58 -7.73 0.50 21.41
N THR A 59 -8.46 -0.52 20.99
CA THR A 59 -9.61 -1.11 21.71
C THR A 59 -9.56 -2.64 21.64
N GLU A 60 -10.10 -3.33 22.64
CA GLU A 60 -10.12 -4.80 22.68
C GLU A 60 -11.00 -5.43 21.58
N GLN A 61 -12.01 -4.70 21.12
CA GLN A 61 -12.99 -5.16 20.12
C GLN A 61 -12.50 -5.00 18.67
N ALA A 62 -11.30 -4.45 18.47
CA ALA A 62 -10.77 -4.22 17.14
C ALA A 62 -10.38 -5.55 16.48
N ALA A 63 -10.82 -5.78 15.24
CA ALA A 63 -10.42 -6.95 14.46
C ALA A 63 -9.08 -6.70 13.75
N PRO A 64 -8.17 -7.69 13.71
CA PRO A 64 -6.90 -7.55 12.98
C PRO A 64 -7.15 -7.40 11.48
N PRO A 65 -6.51 -6.42 10.81
CA PRO A 65 -6.58 -6.29 9.36
C PRO A 65 -5.74 -7.37 8.66
N LYS A 66 -6.03 -7.60 7.39
CA LYS A 66 -5.29 -8.51 6.49
C LYS A 66 -4.80 -7.76 5.27
N LEU A 67 -3.68 -8.20 4.70
CA LEU A 67 -3.20 -7.69 3.43
C LEU A 67 -4.10 -8.17 2.30
N VAL A 68 -4.46 -7.25 1.41
CA VAL A 68 -5.08 -7.62 0.14
C VAL A 68 -4.03 -8.33 -0.72
N ARG A 69 -4.38 -9.51 -1.20
CA ARG A 69 -3.49 -10.34 -2.04
C ARG A 69 -3.75 -10.08 -3.50
N GLN A 70 -2.68 -10.09 -4.30
CA GLN A 70 -2.80 -10.02 -5.74
C GLN A 70 -3.58 -11.25 -6.25
N LYS A 71 -4.68 -11.00 -6.97
CA LYS A 71 -5.53 -12.04 -7.56
C LYS A 71 -5.33 -12.19 -9.07
N LYS A 72 -5.01 -11.10 -9.75
CA LYS A 72 -4.83 -11.04 -11.20
C LYS A 72 -3.46 -10.49 -11.57
N LYS A 73 -3.01 -10.81 -12.79
CA LYS A 73 -1.83 -10.22 -13.42
C LYS A 73 -2.28 -9.31 -14.56
N PRO A 74 -1.51 -8.27 -14.91
CA PRO A 74 -1.73 -7.51 -16.14
C PRO A 74 -1.87 -8.44 -17.33
N GLU A 75 -2.90 -8.21 -18.14
CA GLU A 75 -3.15 -8.99 -19.35
C GLU A 75 -2.28 -8.51 -20.51
N ALA A 76 -1.76 -9.46 -21.28
CA ALA A 76 -1.01 -9.16 -22.49
C ALA A 76 -1.96 -9.07 -23.69
N MET A 77 -1.62 -8.19 -24.65
CA MET A 77 -2.36 -8.07 -25.91
C MET A 77 -1.40 -8.34 -27.08
N PRO A 78 -1.69 -9.34 -27.95
CA PRO A 78 -0.81 -9.67 -29.08
C PRO A 78 -0.48 -8.46 -29.95
N GLY A 79 0.81 -8.27 -30.26
CA GLY A 79 1.27 -7.16 -31.10
C GLY A 79 1.23 -5.78 -30.46
N LYS A 80 0.92 -5.67 -29.16
CA LYS A 80 0.91 -4.41 -28.41
C LYS A 80 1.76 -4.52 -27.14
N VAL A 81 2.34 -3.40 -26.73
CA VAL A 81 2.87 -3.25 -25.38
C VAL A 81 1.72 -2.75 -24.48
N VAL A 82 1.37 -3.51 -23.46
CA VAL A 82 0.33 -3.12 -22.50
C VAL A 82 0.98 -2.61 -21.23
N VAL A 83 0.70 -1.36 -20.87
CA VAL A 83 1.08 -0.76 -19.59
C VAL A 83 -0.16 -0.71 -18.72
N THR A 84 -0.21 -1.57 -17.70
CA THR A 84 -1.26 -1.52 -16.68
C THR A 84 -0.80 -0.66 -15.51
N ALA A 85 -1.54 0.41 -15.22
CA ALA A 85 -1.22 1.33 -14.14
C ALA A 85 -2.33 1.33 -13.09
N PHE A 86 -1.95 1.07 -11.84
CA PHE A 86 -2.83 1.14 -10.67
C PHE A 86 -2.79 2.56 -10.11
N LYS A 87 -3.91 3.27 -10.23
CA LYS A 87 -4.06 4.62 -9.71
C LYS A 87 -4.49 4.54 -8.26
N ASN A 88 -3.63 5.01 -7.36
CA ASN A 88 -3.87 5.04 -5.92
C ASN A 88 -3.19 6.27 -5.29
N GLY A 89 -3.72 6.73 -4.17
CA GLY A 89 -3.23 7.92 -3.45
C GLY A 89 -2.26 7.64 -2.31
N TRP A 90 -1.76 6.41 -2.17
CA TRP A 90 -1.04 6.00 -0.98
C TRP A 90 0.34 6.65 -0.86
N CYS A 91 1.03 6.85 -1.97
CA CYS A 91 2.33 7.54 -2.01
C CYS A 91 2.35 8.61 -3.11
N PRO A 92 2.71 9.86 -2.80
CA PRO A 92 2.83 10.92 -3.81
C PRO A 92 3.78 10.55 -4.96
N ALA A 93 4.83 9.76 -4.69
CA ALA A 93 5.74 9.27 -5.72
C ALA A 93 5.02 8.35 -6.73
N GLN A 94 4.05 7.55 -6.31
CA GLN A 94 3.28 6.69 -7.21
C GLN A 94 2.38 7.51 -8.14
N ASN A 95 1.78 8.60 -7.65
CA ASN A 95 1.03 9.54 -8.51
C ASN A 95 1.93 10.15 -9.59
N LEU A 96 3.15 10.54 -9.23
CA LEU A 96 4.14 11.07 -10.18
C LEU A 96 4.53 10.03 -11.23
N VAL A 97 4.81 8.79 -10.80
CA VAL A 97 5.13 7.67 -11.69
C VAL A 97 3.98 7.41 -12.66
N TYR A 98 2.73 7.35 -12.17
CA TYR A 98 1.54 7.18 -13.00
C TYR A 98 1.43 8.27 -14.08
N LYS A 99 1.56 9.56 -13.70
CA LYS A 99 1.48 10.68 -14.66
C LYS A 99 2.58 10.61 -15.71
N ARG A 100 3.82 10.28 -15.30
CA ARG A 100 4.96 10.15 -16.20
C ARG A 100 4.80 8.97 -17.15
N ALA A 101 4.37 7.81 -16.65
CA ALA A 101 4.12 6.63 -17.45
C ALA A 101 3.01 6.87 -18.48
N LYS A 102 1.90 7.51 -18.07
CA LYS A 102 0.80 7.87 -18.97
C LYS A 102 1.23 8.81 -20.08
N ARG A 103 2.07 9.81 -19.77
CA ARG A 103 2.62 10.74 -20.77
C ARG A 103 3.54 10.01 -21.75
N ALA A 104 4.50 9.25 -21.24
CA ALA A 104 5.42 8.48 -22.08
C ALA A 104 4.65 7.49 -22.97
N ALA A 105 3.60 6.85 -22.44
CA ALA A 105 2.80 5.91 -23.19
C ALA A 105 2.10 6.51 -24.41
N ALA A 106 1.62 7.76 -24.28
CA ALA A 106 0.96 8.48 -25.36
C ALA A 106 1.90 8.76 -26.55
N GLU A 107 3.22 8.81 -26.32
CA GLU A 107 4.22 9.07 -27.37
C GLU A 107 4.39 7.89 -28.35
N PHE A 108 3.97 6.67 -27.96
CA PHE A 108 4.13 5.45 -28.78
C PHE A 108 2.91 5.12 -29.67
N GLY A 109 1.88 5.96 -29.63
CA GLY A 109 0.69 5.84 -30.48
C GLY A 109 0.04 4.45 -30.43
N TYR A 110 -0.35 3.92 -31.58
CA TYR A 110 -1.11 2.67 -31.67
C TYR A 110 -0.36 1.43 -31.20
N LYS A 111 0.97 1.46 -31.03
CA LYS A 111 1.76 0.30 -30.60
C LYS A 111 1.62 0.01 -29.10
N MET A 112 1.07 0.97 -28.35
CA MET A 112 0.90 0.87 -26.90
C MET A 112 -0.57 0.96 -26.49
N VAL A 113 -0.93 0.19 -25.47
CA VAL A 113 -2.19 0.30 -24.76
C VAL A 113 -1.89 0.68 -23.32
N PHE A 114 -2.43 1.81 -22.87
CA PHE A 114 -2.35 2.21 -21.46
C PHE A 114 -3.68 1.85 -20.78
N TYR A 115 -3.64 0.84 -19.91
CA TYR A 115 -4.80 0.38 -19.15
C TYR A 115 -4.72 0.89 -17.73
N GLU A 116 -5.77 1.59 -17.28
CA GLU A 116 -5.83 2.19 -15.96
C GLU A 116 -6.77 1.40 -15.07
N VAL A 117 -6.28 1.04 -13.88
CA VAL A 117 -7.08 0.43 -12.82
C VAL A 117 -7.21 1.45 -11.71
N ASP A 118 -8.41 1.99 -11.52
CA ASP A 118 -8.69 2.92 -10.43
C ASP A 118 -8.94 2.14 -9.13
N THR A 119 -7.95 2.12 -8.24
CA THR A 119 -8.02 1.40 -6.97
C THR A 119 -8.65 2.20 -5.84
N PHE A 120 -9.11 3.43 -6.11
CA PHE A 120 -10.04 4.11 -5.20
C PHE A 120 -11.44 3.47 -5.26
N ASP A 121 -11.78 2.79 -6.36
CA ASP A 121 -12.92 1.89 -6.41
C ASP A 121 -12.59 0.57 -5.69
N GLY A 122 -13.27 0.33 -4.56
CA GLY A 122 -13.09 -0.87 -3.77
C GLY A 122 -13.41 -2.17 -4.50
N LYS A 123 -14.30 -2.16 -5.50
CA LYS A 123 -14.56 -3.35 -6.32
C LYS A 123 -13.35 -3.66 -7.19
N ALA A 124 -12.86 -2.67 -7.94
CA ALA A 124 -11.67 -2.81 -8.78
C ALA A 124 -10.42 -3.20 -7.96
N PHE A 125 -10.29 -2.69 -6.74
CA PHE A 125 -9.17 -3.04 -5.85
C PHE A 125 -9.22 -4.48 -5.32
N LEU A 126 -10.41 -5.05 -5.15
CA LEU A 126 -10.60 -6.39 -4.60
C LEU A 126 -10.70 -7.50 -5.67
N GLU A 127 -10.69 -7.15 -6.95
CA GLU A 127 -10.65 -8.10 -8.07
C GLU A 127 -9.31 -8.83 -8.23
#